data_AF-A0AAN7XMA5-F1
#
_entry.id   AF-A0AAN7XMA5-F1
#
_cell.length_a   1.000
_cell.length_b   1.000
_cell.length_c   1.000
_cell.angle_alpha   90.00
_cell.angle_beta   90.00
_cell.angle_gamma   90.00
#
_symmetry.space_group_name_H-M   'P 1'
#
loop_
_entity.id
_entity.type
_entity.pdbx_description
1 polymer ?
#
loop_
_entity_poly.entity_id
_entity_poly.type
_entity_poly.pdbx_seq_one_letter_code
_entity_poly.pdbx_strand_id
1 'polypeptide(L)'
;MKKRSAEKRRHVVAWTNKAEWDQVLEYLYSKDPALQRYALQRISAWRGRYANSSPVAVDCTADLVRCQVLDRSGQLDGDDLVLLYGAALMRFVNLITERQQGKTARPLRRLAGNLNIPAWVVDLRHDFTHRKLPTLKWCRKGCKVVLEWLQQEYWSRQLGGGPGEDWESESDGEDERLS
;
A
#
# COMPACT_ATOMS: atom_id res chain seq x y z
N MET A 1 -30.68 -27.31 20.74
CA MET A 1 -29.87 -26.07 20.67
C MET A 1 -28.45 -26.37 21.14
N LYS A 2 -27.45 -26.34 20.24
CA LYS A 2 -26.02 -26.34 20.58
C LYS A 2 -25.41 -25.10 19.94
N LYS A 3 -24.99 -24.12 20.73
CA LYS A 3 -24.25 -22.95 20.24
C LYS A 3 -22.89 -23.45 19.73
N ARG A 4 -22.68 -23.42 18.41
CA ARG A 4 -21.34 -23.57 17.81
C ARG A 4 -20.48 -22.44 18.39
N SER A 5 -19.45 -22.80 19.15
CA SER A 5 -18.42 -21.84 19.56
C SER A 5 -17.83 -21.23 18.29
N ALA A 6 -17.87 -19.91 18.14
CA ALA A 6 -17.21 -19.22 17.06
C ALA A 6 -15.71 -19.57 17.10
N GLU A 7 -15.22 -20.23 16.06
CA GLU A 7 -13.83 -20.61 15.94
C GLU A 7 -13.00 -19.32 15.87
N LYS A 8 -12.09 -19.14 16.84
CA LYS A 8 -11.23 -17.95 16.90
C LYS A 8 -10.25 -18.04 15.73
N ARG A 9 -10.56 -17.37 14.61
CA ARG A 9 -9.64 -17.22 13.47
C ARG A 9 -8.34 -16.60 13.99
N ARG A 10 -7.23 -17.33 13.83
CA ARG A 10 -5.88 -16.86 14.16
C ARG A 10 -5.26 -16.39 12.85
N HIS A 11 -4.93 -15.11 12.77
CA HIS A 11 -4.25 -14.55 11.61
C HIS A 11 -2.74 -14.63 11.81
N VAL A 12 -2.02 -15.19 10.84
CA VAL A 12 -0.55 -15.24 10.86
C VAL A 12 -0.02 -13.94 10.27
N VAL A 13 0.90 -13.30 10.98
CA VAL A 13 1.47 -12.00 10.62
C VAL A 13 2.99 -12.05 10.67
N ALA A 14 3.64 -11.16 9.92
CA ALA A 14 5.09 -11.16 9.77
C ALA A 14 5.85 -10.48 10.93
N TRP A 15 5.14 -9.67 11.73
CA TRP A 15 5.66 -9.00 12.92
C TRP A 15 5.51 -9.87 14.16
N THR A 16 6.44 -9.74 15.10
CA THR A 16 6.51 -10.53 16.32
C THR A 16 5.38 -10.19 17.30
N ASN A 17 5.03 -8.90 17.40
CA ASN A 17 3.98 -8.43 18.29
C ASN A 17 3.46 -7.04 17.86
N LYS A 18 2.39 -6.57 18.51
CA LYS A 18 1.79 -5.26 18.22
C LYS A 18 2.77 -4.09 18.40
N ALA A 19 3.68 -4.15 19.37
CA ALA A 19 4.63 -3.07 19.61
C ALA A 19 5.62 -2.89 18.45
N GLU A 20 6.07 -4.00 17.82
CA GLU A 20 6.89 -3.94 16.61
C GLU A 20 6.13 -3.28 15.45
N TRP A 21 4.86 -3.64 15.29
CA TRP A 21 3.97 -3.04 14.28
C TRP A 21 3.79 -1.53 14.49
N ASP A 22 3.44 -1.12 15.71
CA ASP A 22 3.20 0.28 16.06
C ASP A 22 4.48 1.13 15.86
N GLN A 23 5.66 0.60 16.25
CA GLN A 23 6.95 1.27 16.03
C GLN A 23 7.26 1.44 14.54
N VAL A 24 7.05 0.41 13.73
CA VAL A 24 7.31 0.49 12.28
C VAL A 24 6.39 1.54 11.65
N LEU A 25 5.11 1.55 12.02
CA LEU A 25 4.16 2.56 11.55
C LEU A 25 4.62 3.97 11.93
N GLU A 26 4.95 4.21 13.20
CA GLU A 26 5.44 5.51 13.66
C GLU A 26 6.68 5.96 12.87
N TYR A 27 7.62 5.04 12.66
CA TYR A 27 8.89 5.37 12.00
C TYR A 27 8.74 5.58 10.49
N LEU A 28 7.82 4.88 9.80
CA LEU A 28 7.52 5.12 8.39
C LEU A 28 7.04 6.56 8.17
N TYR A 29 6.18 7.07 9.05
CA TYR A 29 5.60 8.41 8.96
C TYR A 29 6.42 9.50 9.68
N SER A 30 7.58 9.13 10.26
CA SER A 30 8.51 10.07 10.85
C SER A 30 9.11 11.02 9.80
N LYS A 31 9.52 12.20 10.25
CA LYS A 31 10.29 13.15 9.42
C LYS A 31 11.79 12.82 9.40
N ASP A 32 12.26 11.96 10.29
CA ASP A 32 13.66 11.57 10.39
C ASP A 32 14.00 10.45 9.37
N PRO A 33 14.91 10.70 8.41
CA PRO A 33 15.34 9.70 7.45
C PRO A 33 15.97 8.46 8.09
N ALA A 34 16.63 8.58 9.25
CA ALA A 34 17.24 7.44 9.94
C ALA A 34 16.17 6.47 10.48
N LEU A 35 15.12 7.00 11.11
CA LEU A 35 13.98 6.21 11.57
C LEU A 35 13.24 5.55 10.41
N GLN A 36 13.01 6.28 9.32
CA GLN A 36 12.41 5.71 8.12
C GLN A 36 13.25 4.56 7.54
N ARG A 37 14.58 4.71 7.45
CA ARG A 37 15.47 3.62 7.00
C ARG A 37 15.36 2.38 7.88
N TYR A 38 15.30 2.56 9.21
CA TYR A 38 15.11 1.45 10.14
C TYR A 38 13.76 0.73 9.88
N ALA A 39 12.67 1.48 9.71
CA ALA A 39 11.37 0.90 9.40
C ALA A 39 11.38 0.12 8.07
N LEU A 40 12.02 0.67 7.03
CA LEU A 40 12.17 0.00 5.75
C LEU A 40 12.96 -1.31 5.87
N GLN A 41 14.04 -1.34 6.64
CA GLN A 41 14.79 -2.57 6.92
C GLN A 41 13.93 -3.60 7.64
N ARG A 42 13.08 -3.15 8.56
CA ARG A 42 12.16 -4.03 9.28
C ARG A 42 11.12 -4.66 8.35
N ILE A 43 10.52 -3.88 7.45
CA ILE A 43 9.61 -4.39 6.42
C ILE A 43 10.31 -5.38 5.50
N SER A 44 11.57 -5.13 5.12
CA SER A 44 12.35 -6.10 4.33
C SER A 44 12.53 -7.43 5.09
N ALA A 45 12.75 -7.39 6.41
CA ALA A 45 12.81 -8.59 7.23
C ALA A 45 11.45 -9.31 7.31
N TRP A 46 10.34 -8.56 7.39
CA TRP A 46 8.98 -9.13 7.33
C TRP A 46 8.73 -9.87 6.02
N ARG A 47 9.14 -9.30 4.87
CA ARG A 47 9.06 -9.96 3.57
C ARG A 47 9.84 -11.28 3.54
N GLY A 48 11.02 -11.34 4.18
CA GLY A 48 11.80 -12.56 4.27
C GLY A 48 11.13 -13.68 5.09
N ARG A 49 10.30 -13.33 6.07
CA ARG A 49 9.57 -14.31 6.91
C ARG A 49 8.26 -14.76 6.28
N TYR A 50 7.64 -13.90 5.46
CA TYR A 50 6.27 -14.08 5.00
C TYR A 50 6.12 -13.57 3.56
N ALA A 51 6.90 -14.17 2.65
CA ALA A 51 7.15 -13.67 1.29
C ALA A 51 5.90 -13.49 0.42
N ASN A 52 4.86 -14.30 0.64
CA ASN A 52 3.67 -14.33 -0.23
C ASN A 52 2.45 -13.62 0.36
N SER A 53 2.59 -12.92 1.50
CA SER A 53 1.43 -12.44 2.26
C SER A 53 1.69 -11.11 2.98
N SER A 54 2.67 -10.33 2.52
CA SER A 54 2.81 -8.94 2.97
C SER A 54 1.61 -8.13 2.47
N PRO A 55 0.88 -7.41 3.35
CA PRO A 55 -0.24 -6.61 2.90
C PRO A 55 0.21 -5.56 1.88
N VAL A 56 -0.51 -5.46 0.76
CA VAL A 56 -0.21 -4.50 -0.33
C VAL A 56 0.02 -3.09 0.19
N ALA A 57 -0.78 -2.64 1.16
CA ALA A 57 -0.63 -1.31 1.73
C ALA A 57 0.71 -1.11 2.46
N VAL A 58 1.23 -2.14 3.15
CA VAL A 58 2.55 -2.12 3.80
C VAL A 58 3.64 -1.97 2.74
N ASP A 59 3.55 -2.75 1.65
CA ASP A 59 4.52 -2.69 0.56
C ASP A 59 4.50 -1.35 -0.17
N CYS A 60 3.33 -0.83 -0.52
CA CYS A 60 3.19 0.49 -1.13
C CYS A 60 3.70 1.60 -0.22
N THR A 61 3.42 1.53 1.09
CA THR A 61 3.95 2.50 2.06
C THR A 61 5.47 2.46 2.07
N ALA A 62 6.08 1.27 2.13
CA ALA A 62 7.53 1.10 2.12
C ALA A 62 8.17 1.64 0.84
N ASP A 63 7.57 1.39 -0.32
CA ASP A 63 8.11 1.86 -1.60
C ASP A 63 8.08 3.39 -1.70
N LEU A 64 6.98 4.02 -1.26
CA LEU A 64 6.84 5.48 -1.24
C LEU A 64 7.78 6.16 -0.23
N VAL A 65 7.91 5.60 0.97
CA VAL A 65 8.85 6.10 1.99
C VAL A 65 10.30 5.95 1.50
N ARG A 66 10.64 4.85 0.82
CA ARG A 66 11.96 4.68 0.20
C ARG A 66 12.26 5.78 -0.82
N CYS A 67 11.27 6.19 -1.61
CA CYS A 67 11.42 7.34 -2.52
C CYS A 67 11.78 8.61 -1.74
N GLN A 68 11.08 8.93 -0.64
CA GLN A 68 11.35 10.12 0.18
C GLN A 68 12.75 10.09 0.82
N VAL A 69 13.21 8.93 1.28
CA VAL A 69 14.54 8.76 1.86
C VAL A 69 15.64 9.02 0.82
N LEU A 70 15.50 8.47 -0.39
CA LEU A 70 16.48 8.64 -1.47
C LEU A 70 16.44 10.06 -2.06
N ASP A 71 15.26 10.65 -2.19
CA ASP A 71 15.08 12.04 -2.61
C ASP A 71 15.83 13.01 -1.68
N ARG A 72 15.68 12.84 -0.35
CA ARG A 72 16.39 13.66 0.63
C ARG A 72 17.87 13.34 0.78
N SER A 73 18.35 12.19 0.32
CA SER A 73 19.79 11.90 0.38
C SER A 73 20.58 12.68 -0.66
N GLY A 74 19.92 13.20 -1.71
CA GLY A 74 20.57 13.94 -2.79
C GLY A 74 21.50 13.08 -3.65
N GLN A 75 21.39 11.75 -3.56
CA GLN A 75 22.24 10.81 -4.28
C GLN A 75 21.75 10.48 -5.69
N LEU A 76 20.48 10.77 -5.98
CA LEU A 76 19.83 10.52 -7.28
C LEU A 76 19.56 11.84 -7.97
N ASP A 77 19.64 11.83 -9.30
CA ASP A 77 19.25 12.99 -10.10
C ASP A 77 17.72 13.13 -10.19
N GLY A 78 17.28 14.23 -10.80
CA GLY A 78 15.85 14.53 -10.92
C GLY A 78 15.07 13.50 -11.76
N ASP A 79 15.71 12.93 -12.78
CA ASP A 79 15.06 12.02 -13.72
C ASP A 79 14.91 10.62 -13.11
N ASP A 80 15.95 10.13 -12.45
CA ASP A 80 15.94 8.90 -11.65
C ASP A 80 14.89 8.97 -10.54
N LEU A 81 14.77 10.12 -9.87
CA LEU A 81 13.73 10.33 -8.87
C LEU A 81 12.32 10.29 -9.50
N VAL A 82 12.13 10.90 -10.66
CA VAL A 82 10.84 10.85 -11.38
C VAL A 82 10.46 9.40 -11.70
N LEU A 83 11.40 8.60 -12.19
CA LEU A 83 11.17 7.18 -12.48
C LEU A 83 10.88 6.37 -11.22
N LEU A 84 11.64 6.61 -10.15
CA LEU A 84 11.49 5.92 -8.86
C LEU A 84 10.11 6.19 -8.23
N TYR A 85 9.73 7.46 -8.11
CA TYR A 85 8.40 7.82 -7.62
C TYR A 85 7.30 7.31 -8.55
N GLY A 86 7.52 7.37 -9.87
CA GLY A 86 6.58 6.87 -10.86
C GLY A 86 6.27 5.40 -10.69
N ALA A 87 7.32 4.56 -10.55
CA ALA A 87 7.16 3.15 -10.30
C ALA A 87 6.36 2.85 -9.02
N ALA A 88 6.67 3.54 -7.91
CA ALA A 88 5.97 3.37 -6.65
C ALA A 88 4.49 3.79 -6.72
N LEU A 89 4.20 4.94 -7.33
CA LEU A 89 2.84 5.45 -7.50
C LEU A 89 2.01 4.56 -8.44
N MET A 90 2.59 4.12 -9.56
CA MET A 90 1.93 3.19 -10.48
C MET A 90 1.62 1.85 -9.80
N ARG A 91 2.57 1.31 -9.02
CA ARG A 91 2.37 0.07 -8.26
C ARG A 91 1.21 0.24 -7.27
N PHE A 92 1.16 1.34 -6.52
CA PHE A 92 0.04 1.65 -5.63
C PHE A 92 -1.31 1.68 -6.38
N VAL A 93 -1.42 2.49 -7.44
CA VAL A 93 -2.67 2.63 -8.19
C VAL A 93 -3.12 1.29 -8.76
N ASN A 94 -2.21 0.50 -9.33
CA ASN A 94 -2.53 -0.82 -9.86
C ASN A 94 -3.06 -1.76 -8.77
N LEU A 95 -2.30 -1.95 -7.69
CA LEU A 95 -2.66 -2.94 -6.67
C LEU A 95 -3.93 -2.55 -5.90
N ILE A 96 -4.14 -1.26 -5.64
CA ILE A 96 -5.35 -0.83 -4.91
C ILE A 96 -6.61 -0.92 -5.78
N THR A 97 -6.49 -0.66 -7.08
CA THR A 97 -7.64 -0.74 -8.00
C THR A 97 -7.94 -2.18 -8.42
N GLU A 98 -6.94 -3.05 -8.55
CA GLU A 98 -7.12 -4.47 -8.83
C GLU A 98 -8.02 -5.13 -7.77
N ARG A 99 -7.80 -4.80 -6.49
CA ARG A 99 -8.64 -5.24 -5.37
C ARG A 99 -10.10 -4.77 -5.44
N GLN A 100 -10.36 -3.67 -6.15
CA GLN A 100 -11.70 -3.11 -6.32
C GLN A 100 -12.36 -3.54 -7.64
N GLN A 101 -11.64 -4.31 -8.48
CA GLN A 101 -12.25 -4.89 -9.66
C GLN A 101 -13.24 -5.98 -9.25
N GLY A 102 -14.39 -5.98 -9.90
CA GLY A 102 -15.36 -7.07 -9.80
C GLY A 102 -15.26 -7.99 -11.02
N LYS A 103 -16.27 -8.84 -11.20
CA LYS A 103 -16.39 -9.75 -12.37
C LYS A 103 -16.33 -9.04 -13.73
N THR A 104 -16.67 -7.74 -13.77
CA THR A 104 -16.58 -6.90 -14.96
C THR A 104 -15.56 -5.81 -14.76
N ALA A 105 -14.67 -5.62 -15.74
CA ALA A 105 -13.66 -4.59 -15.73
C ALA A 105 -14.28 -3.19 -15.65
N ARG A 106 -13.83 -2.39 -14.68
CA ARG A 106 -14.25 -1.00 -14.46
C ARG A 106 -13.08 -0.04 -14.68
N PRO A 107 -13.33 1.20 -15.16
CA PRO A 107 -12.27 2.19 -15.32
C PRO A 107 -11.58 2.55 -14.01
N LEU A 108 -10.24 2.70 -14.03
CA LEU A 108 -9.43 3.01 -12.84
C LEU A 108 -9.91 4.26 -12.10
N ARG A 109 -10.25 5.33 -12.83
CA ARG A 109 -10.78 6.58 -12.24
C ARG A 109 -12.04 6.33 -11.41
N ARG A 110 -12.92 5.43 -11.85
CA ARG A 110 -14.16 5.08 -11.13
C ARG A 110 -13.83 4.34 -9.84
N LEU A 111 -12.89 3.40 -9.89
CA LEU A 111 -12.47 2.64 -8.71
C LEU A 111 -11.77 3.52 -7.68
N ALA A 112 -10.87 4.39 -8.13
CA ALA A 112 -10.20 5.38 -7.28
C ALA A 112 -11.21 6.34 -6.64
N GLY A 113 -12.24 6.77 -7.38
CA GLY A 113 -13.32 7.61 -6.87
C GLY A 113 -14.08 6.96 -5.71
N ASN A 114 -14.35 5.65 -5.79
CA ASN A 114 -14.99 4.92 -4.69
C ASN A 114 -14.13 4.87 -3.42
N LEU A 115 -12.81 4.95 -3.57
CA LEU A 115 -11.83 4.96 -2.49
C LEU A 115 -11.47 6.37 -2.02
N ASN A 116 -12.13 7.42 -2.52
CA ASN A 116 -11.77 8.82 -2.27
C ASN A 116 -10.32 9.18 -2.66
N ILE A 117 -9.73 8.44 -3.60
CA ILE A 117 -8.40 8.76 -4.15
C ILE A 117 -8.56 9.84 -5.21
N PRO A 118 -7.80 10.96 -5.15
CA PRO A 118 -7.94 12.03 -6.13
C PRO A 118 -7.66 11.57 -7.55
N ALA A 119 -8.52 11.95 -8.50
CA ALA A 119 -8.42 11.52 -9.89
C ALA A 119 -7.05 11.85 -10.54
N TRP A 120 -6.43 12.97 -10.17
CA TRP A 120 -5.12 13.35 -10.70
C TRP A 120 -3.99 12.39 -10.27
N VAL A 121 -4.14 11.65 -9.17
CA VAL A 121 -3.17 10.61 -8.77
C VAL A 121 -3.24 9.41 -9.72
N VAL A 122 -4.44 9.06 -10.18
CA VAL A 122 -4.63 8.05 -11.24
C VAL A 122 -4.06 8.55 -12.56
N ASP A 123 -4.13 9.86 -12.81
CA ASP A 123 -3.64 10.45 -14.05
C ASP A 123 -2.12 10.43 -14.15
N LEU A 124 -1.42 10.50 -13.02
CA LEU A 124 0.02 10.27 -13.00
C LEU A 124 0.37 8.90 -13.61
N ARG A 125 -0.38 7.84 -13.32
CA ARG A 125 -0.17 6.52 -13.96
C ARG A 125 -0.33 6.61 -15.48
N HIS A 126 -1.38 7.29 -15.96
CA HIS A 126 -1.60 7.48 -17.39
C HIS A 126 -0.41 8.22 -18.04
N ASP A 127 0.05 9.30 -17.41
CA ASP A 127 1.19 10.10 -17.84
C ASP A 127 2.50 9.29 -17.94
N PHE A 128 2.81 8.46 -16.94
CA PHE A 128 3.96 7.55 -16.97
C PHE A 128 3.86 6.52 -18.11
N THR A 129 2.68 5.92 -18.32
CA THR A 129 2.50 4.89 -19.37
C THR A 129 2.57 5.46 -20.79
N HIS A 130 2.14 6.70 -21.00
CA HIS A 130 2.17 7.38 -22.30
C HIS A 130 3.41 8.26 -22.50
N ARG A 131 4.47 8.06 -21.69
CA ARG A 131 5.76 8.77 -21.76
C ARG A 131 5.66 10.30 -21.65
N LYS A 132 4.61 10.83 -21.02
CA LYS A 132 4.51 12.24 -20.64
C LYS A 132 4.91 12.36 -19.17
N LEU A 133 6.20 12.17 -18.88
CA LEU A 133 6.65 12.08 -17.50
C LEU A 133 6.26 13.33 -16.70
N PRO A 134 5.58 13.18 -15.55
CA PRO A 134 5.26 14.29 -14.69
C PRO A 134 6.53 14.89 -14.09
N THR A 135 6.47 16.16 -13.70
CA THR A 135 7.60 16.79 -13.02
C THR A 135 7.81 16.16 -11.63
N LEU A 136 9.05 16.18 -11.14
CA LEU A 136 9.38 15.68 -9.81
C LEU A 136 8.51 16.32 -8.70
N LYS A 137 8.11 17.59 -8.87
CA LYS A 137 7.18 18.27 -7.96
C LYS A 137 5.84 17.54 -7.86
N TRP A 138 5.27 17.10 -8.99
CA TRP A 138 4.03 16.33 -9.02
C TRP A 138 4.22 14.92 -8.45
N CYS A 139 5.36 14.27 -8.70
CA CYS A 139 5.70 12.99 -8.08
C CYS A 139 5.73 13.07 -6.54
N ARG A 140 6.43 14.07 -5.99
CA ARG A 140 6.50 14.34 -4.54
C ARG A 140 5.11 14.61 -3.96
N LYS A 141 4.29 15.41 -4.65
CA LYS A 141 2.90 15.69 -4.25
C LYS A 141 2.05 14.41 -4.25
N GLY A 142 2.15 13.60 -5.30
CA GLY A 142 1.48 12.31 -5.41
C GLY A 142 1.85 11.38 -4.26
N CYS A 143 3.15 11.24 -3.98
CA CYS A 143 3.65 10.43 -2.87
C CYS A 143 3.05 10.88 -1.53
N LYS A 144 3.06 12.19 -1.25
CA LYS A 144 2.47 12.73 -0.02
C LYS A 144 0.98 12.37 0.11
N VAL A 145 0.18 12.62 -0.93
CA VAL A 145 -1.27 12.34 -0.91
C VAL A 145 -1.55 10.85 -0.73
N VAL A 146 -0.80 9.98 -1.40
CA VAL A 146 -0.98 8.53 -1.27
C VAL A 146 -0.58 8.04 0.11
N LEU A 147 0.51 8.54 0.70
CA LEU A 147 0.90 8.18 2.06
C LEU A 147 -0.13 8.62 3.10
N GLU A 148 -0.68 9.83 2.98
CA GLU A 148 -1.77 10.33 3.84
C GLU A 148 -3.02 9.45 3.71
N TRP A 149 -3.40 9.09 2.49
CA TRP A 149 -4.51 8.17 2.22
C TRP A 149 -4.27 6.79 2.85
N LEU A 150 -3.09 6.19 2.66
CA LEU A 150 -2.72 4.90 3.27
C LEU A 150 -2.80 4.95 4.80
N GLN A 151 -2.38 6.06 5.39
CA GLN A 151 -2.42 6.25 6.84
C GLN A 151 -3.86 6.21 7.37
N GLN A 152 -4.76 6.92 6.69
CA GLN A 152 -6.15 7.04 7.07
C GLN A 152 -6.95 5.79 6.76
N GLU A 153 -6.81 5.23 5.56
CA GLU A 153 -7.69 4.16 5.08
C GLU A 153 -7.20 2.75 5.45
N TYR A 154 -5.90 2.54 5.59
CA TYR A 154 -5.35 1.23 5.93
C TYR A 154 -4.85 1.20 7.38
N TRP A 155 -3.86 2.02 7.72
CA TRP A 155 -3.16 1.91 9.00
C TRP A 155 -4.06 2.26 10.20
N SER A 156 -4.92 3.27 10.09
CA SER A 156 -5.84 3.65 11.17
C SER A 156 -6.89 2.56 11.48
N ARG A 157 -7.37 1.84 10.45
CA ARG A 157 -8.37 0.78 10.60
C ARG A 157 -7.81 -0.44 11.31
N GLN A 158 -6.52 -0.76 11.07
CA GLN A 158 -5.82 -1.86 11.74
C GLN A 158 -5.58 -1.60 13.24
N LEU A 159 -5.53 -0.34 13.67
CA LEU A 159 -5.41 0.03 15.08
C LEU A 159 -6.73 -0.11 15.87
N GLY A 160 -7.87 -0.19 15.16
CA GLY A 160 -9.23 -0.11 15.73
C GLY A 160 -9.88 -1.43 16.16
N GLY A 161 -9.25 -2.60 15.97
CA GLY A 161 -9.69 -3.87 16.56
C GLY A 161 -11.13 -4.35 16.26
N GLY A 162 -11.78 -3.85 15.20
CA GLY A 162 -13.10 -4.28 14.78
C GLY A 162 -13.06 -5.52 13.88
N PRO A 163 -14.06 -6.43 13.93
CA PRO A 163 -14.16 -7.56 13.01
C PRO A 163 -14.23 -7.02 11.58
N GLY A 164 -13.29 -7.47 10.76
CA GLY A 164 -12.94 -6.85 9.49
C GLY A 164 -14.05 -6.89 8.44
N GLU A 165 -14.20 -5.77 7.74
CA GLU A 165 -14.28 -5.86 6.28
C GLU A 165 -12.89 -6.26 5.82
N ASP A 166 -12.81 -7.49 5.36
CA ASP A 166 -11.58 -8.20 5.10
C ASP A 166 -10.87 -7.56 3.89
N TRP A 167 -9.98 -6.60 4.15
CA TRP A 167 -9.02 -6.08 3.18
C TRP A 167 -8.07 -7.17 2.66
N GLU A 168 -8.13 -8.38 3.24
CA GLU A 168 -7.28 -9.54 2.98
C GLU A 168 -8.07 -10.75 2.43
N SER A 169 -9.38 -10.64 2.19
CA SER A 169 -10.14 -11.66 1.46
C SER A 169 -9.80 -11.57 -0.03
N GLU A 170 -8.72 -12.25 -0.43
CA GLU A 170 -8.58 -12.69 -1.82
C GLU A 170 -9.74 -13.62 -2.16
N SER A 171 -10.33 -13.37 -3.33
CA SER A 171 -11.32 -14.23 -3.98
C SER A 171 -10.66 -15.60 -4.25
N ASP A 172 -10.73 -16.52 -3.30
CA ASP A 172 -10.66 -17.94 -3.61
C ASP A 172 -11.76 -18.20 -4.64
N GLY A 173 -11.35 -18.55 -5.85
CA GLY A 173 -12.26 -18.96 -6.91
C GLY A 173 -13.05 -20.16 -6.44
N GLU A 174 -14.29 -19.93 -6.03
CA GLU A 174 -15.29 -20.99 -5.96
C GLU A 174 -15.56 -21.46 -7.39
N ASP A 175 -14.81 -22.48 -7.81
CA ASP A 175 -15.23 -23.44 -8.83
C ASP A 175 -16.50 -24.13 -8.30
N GLU A 176 -17.64 -23.45 -8.41
CA GLU A 176 -18.94 -24.12 -8.38
C GLU A 176 -19.08 -24.88 -9.69
N ARG A 177 -18.70 -26.16 -9.60
CA ARG A 177 -19.25 -27.26 -10.40
C ARG A 177 -20.72 -27.01 -10.65
N LEU A 178 -21.07 -26.64 -11.88
CA LEU A 178 -22.41 -26.85 -12.41
C LEU A 178 -22.32 -27.97 -13.43
N SER A 179 -22.76 -29.14 -12.94
CA SER A 179 -23.17 -30.34 -13.68
C SER A 179 -24.16 -30.04 -14.80
#